data_AF-A0A2E5KV39-F1
#
_entry.id   AF-A0A2E5KV39-F1
#
_cell.length_a   1.000
_cell.length_b   1.000
_cell.length_c   1.000
_cell.angle_alpha   90.00
_cell.angle_beta   90.00
_cell.angle_gamma   90.00
#
_symmetry.space_group_name_H-M   'P 1'
#
loop_
_entity.id
_entity.type
_entity.pdbx_description
1 polymer ?
#
loop_
_entity_poly.entity_id
_entity_poly.type
_entity_poly.pdbx_seq_one_letter_code
_entity_poly.pdbx_strand_id
1 'polypeptide(L)'
;MTTGEGMLTVTLEPAPLDDAAAMRLGLPAGPYLRPKVQDTGTGMDRQTADRIFEPFFTTKERGEGTGLGLSVVHGIVSDYGGAIAVDSILGVGTEFLVYLPEVRDEGQAIERAEAGQTSRGTGRILVAGDEIAVMKMSE
;
A
#
# COMPACT_ATOMS: atom_id res chain seq x y z
N MET A 1 -16.57 1.03 21.78
CA MET A 1 -15.49 1.52 20.91
C MET A 1 -14.23 1.53 21.75
N THR A 2 -13.46 0.45 21.69
CA THR A 2 -12.15 0.40 22.35
C THR A 2 -11.22 1.24 21.49
N THR A 3 -10.70 2.34 22.03
CA THR A 3 -9.56 3.06 21.46
C THR A 3 -8.37 2.09 21.52
N GLY A 4 -8.24 1.27 20.48
CA GLY A 4 -7.17 0.29 20.35
C GLY A 4 -6.01 0.95 19.62
N GLU A 5 -4.82 0.92 20.22
CA GLU A 5 -3.58 1.23 19.53
C GLU A 5 -3.45 0.30 18.32
N GLY A 6 -3.38 0.88 17.11
CA GLY A 6 -3.13 0.17 15.87
C GLY A 6 -1.79 0.60 15.30
N MET A 7 -0.99 -0.36 14.82
CA MET A 7 0.30 -0.06 14.20
C MET A 7 0.16 -0.12 12.68
N LEU A 8 0.55 0.97 12.02
CA LEU A 8 0.75 1.00 10.57
C LEU A 8 2.26 1.00 10.29
N THR A 9 2.72 0.02 9.52
CA THR A 9 4.11 -0.12 9.11
C THR A 9 4.21 0.09 7.61
N VAL A 10 5.07 1.02 7.19
CA VAL A 10 5.36 1.28 5.78
C VAL A 10 6.83 0.97 5.54
N THR A 11 7.11 0.11 4.55
CA THR A 11 8.47 -0.30 4.19
C THR A 11 8.66 -0.25 2.68
N LEU A 12 9.90 -0.13 2.25
CA LEU A 12 10.30 -0.16 0.85
C LEU A 12 11.53 -1.05 0.75
N GLU A 13 11.49 -2.02 -0.16
CA GLU A 13 12.61 -2.92 -0.40
C GLU A 13 12.75 -3.28 -1.89
N PRO A 14 13.95 -3.60 -2.38
CA PRO A 14 14.12 -4.26 -3.66
C PRO A 14 13.44 -5.62 -3.66
N ALA A 15 12.65 -5.92 -4.69
CA ALA A 15 11.93 -7.18 -4.84
C ALA A 15 12.00 -7.66 -6.30
N PRO A 16 13.19 -8.02 -6.81
CA PRO A 16 13.33 -8.51 -8.18
C PRO A 16 12.43 -9.72 -8.41
N LEU A 17 11.73 -9.74 -9.54
CA LEU A 17 10.81 -10.79 -9.92
C LEU A 17 11.50 -11.77 -10.87
N ASP A 18 11.54 -13.04 -10.49
CA ASP A 18 11.82 -14.14 -11.40
C ASP A 18 10.60 -14.46 -12.27
N ASP A 19 10.78 -15.33 -13.27
CA ASP A 19 9.71 -15.68 -14.21
C ASP A 19 8.46 -16.24 -13.51
N ALA A 20 8.64 -17.03 -12.45
CA ALA A 20 7.53 -17.65 -11.73
C ALA A 20 6.72 -16.62 -10.93
N ALA A 21 7.41 -15.70 -10.23
CA ALA A 21 6.78 -14.62 -9.48
C ALA A 21 6.13 -13.59 -10.40
N ALA A 22 6.81 -13.24 -11.49
CA ALA A 22 6.31 -12.32 -12.50
C ALA A 22 5.01 -12.86 -13.13
N MET A 23 5.00 -14.15 -13.50
CA MET A 23 3.79 -14.81 -14.03
C MET A 23 2.61 -14.79 -13.05
N ARG A 24 2.84 -15.04 -11.75
CA ARG A 24 1.78 -14.97 -10.74
C ARG A 24 1.18 -13.57 -10.58
N LEU A 25 2.00 -12.53 -10.75
CA LEU A 25 1.59 -11.14 -10.61
C LEU A 25 1.09 -10.52 -11.92
N GLY A 26 1.17 -11.24 -13.04
CA GLY A 26 0.83 -10.70 -14.36
C GLY A 26 1.81 -9.63 -14.84
N LEU A 27 3.07 -9.69 -14.39
CA LEU A 27 4.13 -8.73 -14.68
C LEU A 27 5.26 -9.40 -15.50
N PRO A 28 6.12 -8.63 -16.20
CA PRO A 28 7.37 -9.14 -16.74
C PRO A 28 8.42 -9.35 -15.64
N ALA A 29 9.26 -10.37 -15.79
CA ALA A 29 10.41 -10.59 -14.90
C ALA A 29 11.40 -9.42 -15.00
N GLY A 30 12.07 -9.10 -13.88
CA GLY A 30 13.01 -7.98 -13.86
C GLY A 30 13.18 -7.31 -12.49
N PRO A 31 13.82 -6.13 -12.46
CA PRO A 31 14.02 -5.37 -11.25
C PRO A 31 12.77 -4.59 -10.84
N TYR A 32 12.35 -4.76 -9.59
CA TYR A 32 11.21 -4.06 -9.01
C TYR A 32 11.56 -3.53 -7.62
N LEU A 33 10.91 -2.44 -7.24
CA LEU A 33 10.79 -2.02 -5.85
C LEU A 33 9.41 -2.42 -5.32
N ARG A 34 9.37 -2.78 -4.03
CA ARG A 34 8.15 -3.19 -3.36
C ARG A 34 7.83 -2.30 -2.15
N PRO A 35 7.09 -1.20 -2.35
CA PRO A 35 6.40 -0.56 -1.24
C PRO A 35 5.44 -1.55 -0.57
N LYS A 36 5.49 -1.62 0.75
CA LYS A 36 4.65 -2.47 1.56
C LYS A 36 3.99 -1.66 2.66
N VAL A 37 2.67 -1.80 2.78
CA VAL A 37 1.85 -1.16 3.84
C VAL A 37 1.19 -2.27 4.64
N GLN A 38 1.48 -2.33 5.94
CA GLN A 38 0.96 -3.34 6.85
C GLN A 38 0.25 -2.68 8.02
N ASP A 39 -0.97 -3.10 8.32
CA ASP A 39 -1.71 -2.68 9.51
C ASP A 39 -1.98 -3.85 10.47
N THR A 40 -2.16 -3.55 11.75
CA THR A 40 -2.63 -4.49 12.78
C THR A 40 -4.12 -4.32 13.07
N GLY A 41 -4.90 -3.89 12.07
CA GLY A 41 -6.33 -3.70 12.17
C GLY A 41 -7.08 -5.04 12.18
N THR A 42 -8.37 -4.99 11.89
CA THR A 42 -9.23 -6.18 11.97
C THR A 42 -9.04 -7.15 10.80
N GLY A 43 -8.24 -6.81 9.79
CA GLY A 43 -8.14 -7.59 8.56
C GLY A 43 -9.49 -7.74 7.84
N MET A 44 -9.52 -8.64 6.85
CA MET A 44 -10.66 -8.90 5.98
C MET A 44 -10.88 -10.40 5.81
N ASP A 45 -12.14 -10.78 5.58
CA ASP A 45 -12.44 -12.11 5.07
C ASP A 45 -12.17 -12.20 3.57
N ARG A 46 -12.17 -13.43 3.04
CA ARG A 46 -11.88 -13.68 1.62
C ARG A 46 -12.86 -12.98 0.68
N GLN A 47 -14.15 -12.99 1.01
CA GLN A 47 -15.19 -12.39 0.17
C GLN A 47 -14.99 -10.87 0.05
N THR A 48 -14.57 -10.22 1.13
CA THR A 48 -14.23 -8.80 1.14
C THR A 48 -12.96 -8.56 0.36
N ALA A 49 -11.88 -9.32 0.65
CA ALA A 49 -10.58 -9.20 0.00
C ALA A 49 -10.66 -9.32 -1.54
N ASP A 50 -11.51 -10.22 -2.05
CA ASP A 50 -11.71 -10.41 -3.49
C ASP A 50 -12.36 -9.20 -4.19
N ARG A 51 -13.03 -8.32 -3.42
CA ARG A 51 -13.84 -7.20 -3.94
C ARG A 51 -13.28 -5.82 -3.65
N ILE A 52 -12.24 -5.71 -2.81
CA ILE A 52 -11.73 -4.41 -2.35
C ILE A 52 -11.25 -3.46 -3.46
N PHE A 53 -10.94 -4.00 -4.64
CA PHE A 53 -10.53 -3.22 -5.80
C PHE A 53 -11.70 -2.86 -6.74
N GLU A 54 -12.92 -3.37 -6.48
CA GLU A 54 -14.12 -2.99 -7.23
C GLU A 54 -14.46 -1.52 -6.98
N PRO A 55 -14.72 -0.72 -8.03
CA PRO A 55 -15.20 0.65 -7.85
C PRO A 55 -16.47 0.70 -7.01
N PHE A 56 -16.52 1.65 -6.07
CA PHE A 56 -17.65 1.88 -5.15
C PHE A 56 -17.89 0.79 -4.10
N PHE A 57 -17.06 -0.24 -4.04
CA PHE A 57 -17.17 -1.24 -2.97
C PHE A 57 -16.70 -0.64 -1.64
N THR A 58 -17.51 -0.83 -0.60
CA THR A 58 -17.19 -0.40 0.77
C THR A 58 -17.90 -1.30 1.79
N THR A 59 -17.25 -1.53 2.93
CA THR A 59 -17.82 -2.19 4.11
C THR A 59 -18.34 -1.20 5.15
N LYS A 60 -18.13 0.10 4.92
CA LYS A 60 -18.63 1.19 5.78
C LYS A 60 -20.15 1.36 5.65
N GLU A 61 -20.74 2.09 6.60
CA GLU A 61 -22.17 2.40 6.57
C GLU A 61 -22.55 3.28 5.37
N ARG A 62 -23.86 3.29 5.06
CA ARG A 62 -24.37 4.03 3.90
C ARG A 62 -24.13 5.53 4.08
N GLY A 63 -23.34 6.11 3.18
CA GLY A 63 -22.96 7.52 3.22
C GLY A 63 -21.60 7.77 3.87
N GLU A 64 -20.94 6.73 4.37
CA GLU A 64 -19.56 6.78 4.86
C GLU A 64 -18.62 6.15 3.82
N GLY A 65 -17.85 6.99 3.14
CA GLY A 65 -16.86 6.59 2.15
C GLY A 65 -17.42 6.34 0.76
N THR A 66 -16.67 6.75 -0.26
CA THR A 66 -17.04 6.58 -1.67
C THR A 66 -16.75 5.19 -2.22
N GLY A 67 -15.92 4.39 -1.53
CA GLY A 67 -15.44 3.10 -2.01
C GLY A 67 -14.51 3.20 -3.23
N LEU A 68 -13.92 4.37 -3.51
CA LEU A 68 -13.09 4.58 -4.71
C LEU A 68 -11.59 4.43 -4.47
N GLY A 69 -11.11 4.57 -3.23
CA GLY A 69 -9.68 4.67 -2.93
C GLY A 69 -8.83 3.54 -3.53
N LEU A 70 -9.13 2.28 -3.19
CA LEU A 70 -8.36 1.14 -3.69
C LEU A 70 -8.53 0.91 -5.19
N SER A 71 -9.71 1.18 -5.76
CA SER A 71 -9.91 1.08 -7.22
C SER A 71 -9.03 2.09 -7.99
N VAL A 72 -8.87 3.30 -7.45
CA VAL A 72 -7.98 4.34 -8.01
C VAL A 72 -6.52 3.94 -7.85
N VAL A 73 -6.12 3.45 -6.67
CA VAL A 73 -4.75 2.96 -6.42
C VAL A 73 -4.39 1.82 -7.37
N HIS A 74 -5.31 0.87 -7.57
CA HIS A 74 -5.11 -0.22 -8.53
C HIS A 74 -4.89 0.31 -9.95
N GLY A 75 -5.73 1.24 -10.41
CA GLY A 75 -5.56 1.89 -11.73
C GLY A 75 -4.21 2.58 -11.87
N ILE A 76 -3.82 3.40 -10.90
CA ILE A 76 -2.52 4.08 -10.88
C ILE A 76 -1.37 3.05 -10.98
N VAL A 77 -1.37 2.03 -10.11
CA VAL A 77 -0.29 1.04 -10.10
C VAL A 77 -0.21 0.29 -11.43
N SER A 78 -1.35 -0.11 -12.02
CA SER A 78 -1.39 -0.74 -13.34
C SER A 78 -0.86 0.17 -14.45
N ASP A 79 -1.21 1.46 -14.45
CA ASP A 79 -0.74 2.44 -15.44
C ASP A 79 0.79 2.64 -15.40
N TYR A 80 1.40 2.44 -14.23
CA TYR A 80 2.85 2.43 -14.04
C TYR A 80 3.52 1.07 -14.30
N GLY A 81 2.79 0.10 -14.86
CA GLY A 81 3.31 -1.24 -15.15
C GLY A 81 3.58 -2.08 -13.89
N GLY A 82 2.88 -1.78 -12.81
CA GLY A 82 2.97 -2.47 -11.53
C GLY A 82 1.80 -3.39 -11.24
N ALA A 83 1.87 -4.07 -10.09
CA ALA A 83 0.80 -4.91 -9.56
C ALA A 83 0.65 -4.73 -8.05
N ILE A 84 -0.51 -5.08 -7.51
CA ILE A 84 -0.77 -5.09 -6.07
C ILE A 84 -1.12 -6.53 -5.66
N ALA A 85 -0.41 -7.06 -4.68
CA ALA A 85 -0.82 -8.25 -3.96
C ALA A 85 -1.31 -7.86 -2.56
N VAL A 86 -2.30 -8.58 -2.05
CA VAL A 86 -2.89 -8.33 -0.73
C VAL A 86 -2.94 -9.63 0.03
N ASP A 87 -2.45 -9.60 1.27
CA ASP A 87 -2.63 -10.65 2.26
C ASP A 87 -3.40 -10.06 3.45
N SER A 88 -4.52 -10.66 3.81
CA SER A 88 -5.35 -10.18 4.90
C SER A 88 -5.92 -11.35 5.67
N ILE A 89 -5.79 -11.28 6.99
CA ILE A 89 -6.30 -12.31 7.89
C ILE A 89 -7.22 -11.62 8.90
N LEU A 90 -8.47 -12.05 8.93
CA LEU A 90 -9.48 -11.55 9.85
C LEU A 90 -9.00 -11.69 11.31
N GLY A 91 -9.06 -10.58 12.05
CA GLY A 91 -8.60 -10.44 13.43
C GLY A 91 -7.09 -10.22 13.61
N VAL A 92 -6.30 -10.22 12.53
CA VAL A 92 -4.83 -10.07 12.60
C VAL A 92 -4.35 -8.77 11.94
N GLY A 93 -4.87 -8.45 10.77
CA GLY A 93 -4.45 -7.26 10.01
C GLY A 93 -4.41 -7.50 8.50
N THR A 94 -3.87 -6.52 7.78
CA THR A 94 -3.70 -6.57 6.33
C THR A 94 -2.30 -6.13 5.92
N GLU A 95 -1.77 -6.74 4.87
CA GLU A 95 -0.56 -6.34 4.17
C GLU A 95 -0.87 -6.11 2.69
N PHE A 96 -0.57 -4.90 2.20
CA PHE A 96 -0.58 -4.53 0.80
C PHE A 96 0.86 -4.49 0.27
N LEU A 97 1.12 -5.26 -0.78
CA LEU A 97 2.40 -5.37 -1.45
C LEU A 97 2.27 -4.78 -2.85
N VAL A 98 2.81 -3.57 -3.05
CA VAL A 98 2.80 -2.89 -4.34
C VAL A 98 4.11 -3.18 -5.05
N TYR A 99 4.08 -3.62 -6.30
CA TYR A 99 5.26 -3.88 -7.11
C TYR A 99 5.33 -2.81 -8.20
N LEU A 100 6.42 -2.05 -8.25
CA LEU A 100 6.66 -1.04 -9.28
C LEU A 100 8.01 -1.30 -9.95
N PRO A 101 8.10 -1.19 -11.30
CA PRO A 101 9.36 -1.36 -12.01
C PRO A 101 10.44 -0.42 -11.46
N GLU A 102 11.64 -0.94 -11.22
CA GLU A 102 12.77 -0.12 -10.82
C GLU A 102 13.19 0.78 -12.00
N VAL A 103 13.02 2.09 -11.86
CA VAL A 103 13.52 3.05 -12.86
C VAL A 103 15.01 3.28 -12.60
N ARG A 104 15.85 2.75 -13.48
CA ARG A 104 17.28 3.11 -13.53
C ARG A 104 17.43 4.26 -14.50
N ASP A 105 17.52 5.47 -13.97
CA ASP A 105 17.88 6.62 -14.78
C ASP A 105 19.37 6.53 -15.12
N GLU A 106 19.71 6.32 -16.40
CA GLU A 106 21.09 6.37 -16.89
C GLU A 106 21.60 7.83 -17.03
N GLY A 107 20.75 8.84 -16.82
CA GLY A 107 20.99 10.22 -17.24
C GLY A 107 21.17 11.28 -16.15
N GLN A 108 20.79 11.05 -14.90
CA GLN A 108 21.10 11.98 -13.81
C GLN A 108 21.53 11.21 -12.57
N ALA A 109 22.83 11.27 -12.27
CA ALA A 109 23.29 11.10 -10.91
C ALA A 109 22.59 12.17 -10.08
N ILE A 110 21.43 11.86 -9.50
CA ILE A 110 21.07 12.41 -8.20
C ILE A 110 22.32 12.14 -7.37
N GLU A 111 23.03 13.20 -6.99
CA GLU A 111 24.18 13.10 -6.09
C GLU A 111 23.77 12.08 -5.04
N ARG A 112 24.38 10.90 -5.08
CA ARG A 112 24.06 9.85 -4.12
C ARG A 112 24.38 10.52 -2.80
N ALA A 113 23.33 10.91 -2.07
CA ALA A 113 23.45 11.27 -0.68
C ALA A 113 24.29 10.13 -0.13
N GLU A 114 25.48 10.46 0.40
CA GLU A 114 26.39 9.46 0.94
C GLU A 114 25.54 8.49 1.76
N ALA A 115 25.83 7.20 1.68
CA ALA A 115 25.16 6.18 2.49
C ALA A 115 25.53 6.38 3.98
N GLY A 116 25.22 7.56 4.51
CA GLY A 116 25.22 7.95 5.88
C GLY A 116 23.89 7.51 6.45
N GLN A 117 24.01 6.75 7.54
CA GLN A 117 23.00 6.45 8.55
C GLN A 117 21.63 7.05 8.23
N THR A 118 20.62 6.20 8.01
CA THR A 118 19.21 6.62 8.00
C THR A 118 18.99 7.56 9.18
N SER A 119 18.86 8.86 8.90
CA SER A 119 18.66 9.83 9.97
C SER A 119 17.29 9.55 10.56
N ARG A 120 17.25 9.11 11.82
CA ARG A 120 16.00 9.12 12.57
C ARG A 120 15.54 10.58 12.64
N GLY A 121 14.43 10.87 11.98
CA GLY A 121 13.81 12.18 11.95
C GLY A 121 12.43 12.13 12.60
N THR A 122 11.97 13.26 13.09
CA THR A 122 10.57 13.46 13.48
C THR A 122 9.82 14.08 12.31
N GLY A 123 8.80 13.37 11.81
CA GLY A 123 7.94 13.83 10.73
C GLY A 123 6.51 14.08 11.21
N ARG A 124 5.71 14.82 10.44
CA ARG A 124 4.27 14.94 10.65
C ARG A 124 3.55 14.22 9.52
N ILE A 125 2.64 13.32 9.87
CA ILE A 125 1.71 12.72 8.90
C ILE A 125 0.48 13.62 8.85
N LEU A 126 0.21 14.23 7.69
CA LEU A 126 -1.03 14.97 7.47
C LEU A 126 -2.09 13.99 6.99
N VAL A 127 -3.10 13.76 7.83
CA VAL A 127 -4.28 12.99 7.47
C VAL A 127 -5.31 13.97 6.93
N ALA A 128 -5.61 13.90 5.63
CA ALA A 128 -6.64 14.72 4.99
C ALA A 128 -7.77 13.81 4.50
N GLY A 129 -8.99 14.12 4.91
CA GLY A 129 -10.19 13.38 4.54
C GLY A 129 -11.43 14.25 4.69
N ASP A 130 -12.53 13.83 4.09
CA ASP A 130 -13.85 14.44 4.17
C ASP A 130 -14.65 13.97 5.41
N GLU A 131 -14.24 12.87 6.03
CA GLU A 131 -14.86 12.32 7.24
C GLU A 131 -14.12 12.72 8.54
N ILE A 132 -14.85 13.33 9.47
CA ILE A 132 -14.35 13.74 10.80
C ILE A 132 -13.77 12.56 11.59
N ALA A 133 -14.31 11.35 11.38
CA ALA A 133 -13.84 10.13 12.06
C ALA A 133 -12.38 9.78 11.70
N VAL A 134 -11.98 10.01 10.44
CA VAL A 134 -10.60 9.76 9.96
C VAL A 134 -9.63 10.80 10.54
N MET A 135 -10.08 12.04 10.75
CA MET A 135 -9.27 13.08 11.40
C MET A 135 -9.10 12.89 12.91
N LYS A 136 -9.97 12.12 13.58
CA LYS A 136 -9.91 11.91 15.04
C LYS A 136 -8.96 10.77 15.47
N MET A 137 -8.47 9.96 14.52
CA MET A 137 -7.49 8.90 14.80
C MET A 137 -6.06 9.44 15.02
N SER A 138 -5.83 10.74 14.83
CA SER A 138 -4.51 11.38 14.95
C SER A 138 -4.29 12.19 16.23
N GLU A 139 -5.17 12.08 17.24
CA GLU A 139 -4.99 12.65 18.59
C GLU A 139 -4.50 11.58 19.59
#